data_AF-A0A357L226-F1
#
_entry.id   AF-A0A357L226-F1
#
_cell.length_a   1.000
_cell.length_b   1.000
_cell.length_c   1.000
_cell.angle_alpha   90.00
_cell.angle_beta   90.00
_cell.angle_gamma   90.00
#
_symmetry.space_group_name_H-M   'P 1'
#
loop_
_entity.id
_entity.type
_entity.pdbx_description
1 polymer ?
#
loop_
_entity_poly.entity_id
_entity_poly.type
_entity_poly.pdbx_seq_one_letter_code
_entity_poly.pdbx_strand_id
1 'polypeptide(L)'
;MSEFKPTYAAIPLRALGDDRLSRADLVTLGAVAAHDRFAKNRTGCFASYRRLIEMTRLSEPALKRSIGRLEECGYLRLEANPMDRRRRILFVVYNDDDAATMRGDGRSFVKGARLRLAPDPAEIGISADTESDAPRPVENARPDVEIGITADTETGEIGITPEKFAQQDQGPALGNIFSERDKRLREARFGREGKADDDPPGASRTAAHAVAEAGLWKEADANVSPAEQVALLRAVHGDARPSEALREFQAALQAKGRVA
;
A
#
# COMPACT_ATOMS: atom_id res chain seq x y z
N MET A 1 -7.64 -20.83 -23.04
CA MET A 1 -6.93 -19.54 -22.88
C MET A 1 -7.27 -19.01 -21.50
N SER A 2 -6.30 -18.81 -20.61
CA SER A 2 -6.61 -18.26 -19.28
C SER A 2 -7.12 -16.84 -19.44
N GLU A 3 -8.30 -16.55 -18.90
CA GLU A 3 -8.87 -15.21 -18.85
C GLU A 3 -7.88 -14.27 -18.15
N PHE A 4 -7.45 -13.21 -18.85
CA PHE A 4 -6.51 -12.24 -18.30
C PHE A 4 -7.24 -11.41 -17.25
N LYS A 5 -6.98 -11.69 -15.97
CA LYS A 5 -7.50 -10.87 -14.88
C LYS A 5 -6.58 -9.66 -14.68
N PRO A 6 -7.06 -8.42 -14.89
CA PRO A 6 -6.24 -7.23 -14.65
C PRO A 6 -5.80 -7.19 -13.19
N THR A 7 -4.53 -6.86 -12.98
CA THR A 7 -3.95 -6.69 -11.64
C THR A 7 -3.75 -5.20 -11.39
N TYR A 8 -4.23 -4.74 -10.24
CA TYR A 8 -4.15 -3.33 -9.84
C TYR A 8 -3.21 -3.18 -8.64
N ALA A 9 -2.59 -2.01 -8.54
CA ALA A 9 -1.73 -1.62 -7.43
C ALA A 9 -2.19 -0.26 -6.90
N ALA A 10 -2.31 -0.10 -5.58
CA ALA A 10 -2.51 1.22 -4.98
C ALA A 10 -1.17 1.93 -4.86
N ILE A 11 -0.95 2.90 -5.73
CA ILE A 11 0.11 3.89 -5.53
C ILE A 11 -0.49 5.00 -4.65
N PRO A 12 0.15 5.38 -3.53
CA PRO A 12 -0.27 6.54 -2.75
C PRO A 12 -0.35 7.78 -3.64
N LEU A 13 -1.49 8.48 -3.59
CA LEU A 13 -1.75 9.58 -4.52
C LEU A 13 -0.74 10.73 -4.35
N ARG A 14 -0.26 10.93 -3.11
CA ARG A 14 0.78 11.93 -2.81
C ARG A 14 2.09 11.69 -3.58
N ALA A 15 2.40 10.42 -3.95
CA ALA A 15 3.58 10.09 -4.73
C ALA A 15 3.49 10.60 -6.17
N LEU A 16 2.29 10.71 -6.75
CA LEU A 16 2.11 11.17 -8.13
C LEU A 16 2.43 12.66 -8.32
N GLY A 17 2.37 13.45 -7.24
CA GLY A 17 2.70 14.88 -7.25
C GLY A 17 4.04 15.22 -6.58
N ASP A 18 4.87 14.22 -6.26
CA ASP A 18 6.15 14.46 -5.58
C ASP A 18 7.28 14.63 -6.60
N ASP A 19 7.72 15.88 -6.78
CA ASP A 19 8.78 16.26 -7.73
C ASP A 19 10.15 15.63 -7.41
N ARG A 20 10.32 15.06 -6.20
CA ARG A 20 11.56 14.36 -5.81
C ARG A 20 11.63 12.96 -6.41
N LEU A 21 10.50 12.41 -6.87
CA LEU A 21 10.42 11.07 -7.43
C LEU A 21 10.57 11.09 -8.94
N SER A 22 11.45 10.22 -9.44
CA SER A 22 11.57 9.95 -10.87
C SER A 22 10.52 8.94 -11.34
N ARG A 23 10.37 8.80 -12.66
CA ARG A 23 9.55 7.74 -13.26
C ARG A 23 9.98 6.34 -12.81
N ALA A 24 11.29 6.10 -12.62
CA ALA A 24 11.79 4.81 -12.16
C ALA A 24 11.35 4.52 -10.70
N ASP A 25 11.31 5.56 -9.87
CA ASP A 25 10.84 5.46 -8.49
C ASP A 25 9.34 5.11 -8.46
N LEU A 26 8.52 5.78 -9.28
CA LEU A 26 7.08 5.49 -9.39
C LEU A 26 6.78 4.08 -9.90
N VAL A 27 7.53 3.60 -10.91
CA VAL A 27 7.40 2.23 -11.43
C VAL A 27 7.79 1.21 -10.35
N THR A 28 8.87 1.47 -9.61
CA THR A 28 9.30 0.64 -8.49
C THR A 28 8.24 0.58 -7.40
N LEU A 29 7.68 1.74 -7.02
CA LEU A 29 6.61 1.84 -6.04
C LEU A 29 5.36 1.05 -6.47
N GLY A 30 4.96 1.16 -7.74
CA GLY A 30 3.85 0.39 -8.30
C GLY A 30 4.08 -1.13 -8.24
N ALA A 31 5.29 -1.58 -8.56
CA ALA A 31 5.63 -3.00 -8.47
C ALA A 31 5.59 -3.52 -7.02
N VAL A 32 6.10 -2.75 -6.07
CA VAL A 32 6.04 -3.08 -4.64
C VAL A 32 4.59 -3.09 -4.15
N ALA A 33 3.80 -2.09 -4.51
CA ALA A 33 2.38 -1.97 -4.13
C ALA A 33 1.52 -3.14 -4.64
N ALA A 34 1.80 -3.62 -5.87
CA ALA A 34 1.13 -4.79 -6.42
C ALA A 34 1.34 -6.06 -5.56
N HIS A 35 2.52 -6.18 -4.95
CA HIS A 35 2.87 -7.30 -4.08
C HIS A 35 2.47 -7.09 -2.61
N ASP A 36 2.45 -5.85 -2.13
CA ASP A 36 2.01 -5.49 -0.78
C ASP A 36 0.49 -5.68 -0.56
N ARG A 37 -0.30 -5.67 -1.65
CA ARG A 37 -1.76 -5.90 -1.63
C ARG A 37 -2.49 -4.97 -0.65
N PHE A 38 -2.24 -3.67 -0.77
CA PHE A 38 -2.91 -2.62 0.02
C PHE A 38 -2.74 -2.78 1.54
N ALA A 39 -1.61 -3.35 1.99
CA ALA A 39 -1.37 -3.69 3.39
C ALA A 39 -2.49 -4.54 4.07
N LYS A 40 -3.42 -5.15 3.31
CA LYS A 40 -4.64 -5.79 3.85
C LYS A 40 -4.36 -6.89 4.87
N ASN A 41 -3.20 -7.54 4.73
CA ASN A 41 -2.75 -8.62 5.60
C ASN A 41 -1.48 -8.27 6.38
N ARG A 42 -1.04 -7.00 6.35
CA ARG A 42 0.23 -6.53 6.96
C ARG A 42 1.44 -7.41 6.64
N THR A 43 1.41 -8.12 5.52
CA THR A 43 2.45 -9.08 5.18
C THR A 43 3.61 -8.35 4.50
N GLY A 44 3.31 -7.32 3.70
CA GLY A 44 4.33 -6.60 2.94
C GLY A 44 4.68 -7.31 1.63
N CYS A 45 5.60 -6.70 0.89
CA CYS A 45 6.17 -7.27 -0.33
C CYS A 45 7.34 -8.21 0.01
N PHE A 46 7.17 -9.50 -0.27
CA PHE A 46 8.21 -10.54 -0.18
C PHE A 46 8.86 -10.86 -1.52
N ALA A 47 8.54 -10.11 -2.57
CA ALA A 47 9.12 -10.35 -3.89
C ALA A 47 10.64 -10.19 -3.81
N SER A 48 11.36 -11.12 -4.45
CA SER A 48 12.82 -11.02 -4.54
C SER A 48 13.22 -9.84 -5.44
N TYR A 49 14.43 -9.31 -5.26
CA TYR A 49 14.97 -8.28 -6.14
C TYR A 49 14.92 -8.70 -7.62
N ARG A 50 15.23 -9.98 -7.92
CA ARG A 50 15.13 -10.52 -9.28
C ARG A 50 13.71 -10.37 -9.84
N ARG A 51 12.70 -10.69 -9.05
CA ARG A 51 11.30 -10.57 -9.47
C ARG A 51 10.91 -9.11 -9.73
N LEU A 52 11.34 -8.20 -8.85
CA LEU A 52 11.08 -6.77 -9.03
C LEU A 52 11.80 -6.21 -10.27
N ILE A 53 13.02 -6.66 -10.56
CA ILE A 53 13.75 -6.33 -11.79
C ILE A 53 12.98 -6.79 -13.03
N GLU A 54 12.51 -8.04 -13.05
CA GLU A 54 11.71 -8.57 -14.16
C GLU A 54 10.45 -7.74 -14.42
N MET A 55 9.78 -7.30 -13.36
CA MET A 55 8.53 -6.52 -13.46
C MET A 55 8.76 -5.07 -13.86
N THR A 56 9.77 -4.42 -13.28
CA THR A 56 10.07 -3.00 -13.50
C THR A 56 10.93 -2.77 -14.75
N ARG A 57 11.60 -3.82 -15.25
CA ARG A 57 12.61 -3.79 -16.31
C ARG A 57 13.79 -2.85 -16.00
N LEU A 58 14.07 -2.63 -14.72
CA LEU A 58 15.19 -1.82 -14.24
C LEU A 58 16.43 -2.68 -13.99
N SER A 59 17.61 -2.08 -14.10
CA SER A 59 18.84 -2.73 -13.61
C SER A 59 18.84 -2.83 -12.09
N GLU A 60 19.54 -3.82 -11.54
CA GLU A 60 19.62 -4.01 -10.08
C GLU A 60 20.10 -2.76 -9.31
N PRO A 61 21.15 -2.03 -9.76
CA PRO A 61 21.58 -0.81 -9.08
C PRO A 61 20.53 0.30 -9.12
N ALA A 62 19.80 0.43 -10.24
CA ALA A 62 18.73 1.42 -10.37
C ALA A 62 17.56 1.10 -9.44
N LEU A 63 17.17 -0.18 -9.34
CA LEU A 63 16.12 -0.63 -8.44
C LEU A 63 16.50 -0.36 -6.97
N LYS A 64 17.73 -0.72 -6.56
CA LYS A 64 18.22 -0.47 -5.19
C LYS A 64 18.23 1.02 -4.83
N ARG A 65 18.71 1.87 -5.76
CA ARG A 65 18.68 3.32 -5.59
C ARG A 65 17.25 3.85 -5.44
N SER A 66 16.33 3.34 -6.25
CA SER A 66 14.92 3.75 -6.23
C SER A 66 14.25 3.36 -4.90
N ILE A 67 14.51 2.15 -4.41
CA ILE A 67 14.01 1.70 -3.10
C ILE A 67 14.52 2.59 -1.97
N GLY A 68 15.82 2.92 -1.95
CA GLY A 68 16.40 3.82 -0.94
C GLY A 68 15.78 5.21 -0.98
N ARG A 69 15.60 5.79 -2.18
CA ARG A 69 14.94 7.09 -2.32
C ARG A 69 13.48 7.08 -1.88
N LEU A 70 12.75 6.02 -2.18
CA LEU A 70 11.36 5.84 -1.74
C LEU A 70 11.25 5.68 -0.22
N GLU A 71 12.23 5.03 0.42
CA GLU A 71 12.34 4.95 1.88
C GLU A 71 12.64 6.33 2.49
N GLU A 72 13.63 7.05 1.96
CA GLU A 72 13.99 8.40 2.39
C GLU A 72 12.82 9.39 2.28
N CYS A 73 12.00 9.24 1.24
CA CYS A 73 10.82 10.08 1.03
C CYS A 73 9.60 9.63 1.86
N GLY A 74 9.68 8.53 2.60
CA GLY A 74 8.60 8.04 3.47
C GLY A 74 7.46 7.32 2.72
N TYR A 75 7.72 6.80 1.52
CA TYR A 75 6.76 6.00 0.77
C TYR A 75 6.86 4.51 1.06
N LEU A 76 8.06 4.06 1.39
CA LEU A 76 8.34 2.68 1.78
C LEU A 76 8.87 2.61 3.20
N ARG A 77 8.52 1.53 3.89
CA ARG A 77 9.16 1.12 5.15
C ARG A 77 9.80 -0.24 4.93
N LEU A 78 11.08 -0.35 5.28
CA LEU A 78 11.82 -1.61 5.21
C LEU A 78 11.88 -2.24 6.60
N GLU A 79 11.47 -3.50 6.70
CA GLU A 79 11.60 -4.28 7.93
C GLU A 79 12.44 -5.53 7.70
N ALA A 80 13.14 -6.00 8.72
CA ALA A 80 13.82 -7.28 8.66
C ALA A 80 12.80 -8.43 8.62
N ASN A 81 12.98 -9.38 7.71
CA ASN A 81 12.12 -10.55 7.67
C ASN A 81 12.34 -11.41 8.95
N PRO A 82 11.27 -11.82 9.66
CA PRO A 82 11.38 -12.57 10.91
C PRO A 82 11.98 -13.98 10.70
N MET A 83 11.79 -14.58 9.52
CA MET A 83 12.35 -15.90 9.19
C MET A 83 13.78 -15.80 8.67
N ASP A 84 14.10 -14.77 7.89
CA ASP A 84 15.44 -14.56 7.31
C ASP A 84 15.85 -13.09 7.42
N ARG A 85 16.58 -12.74 8.49
CA ARG A 85 17.01 -11.36 8.76
C ARG A 85 17.89 -10.74 7.67
N ARG A 86 18.43 -11.54 6.73
CA ARG A 86 19.18 -11.02 5.57
C ARG A 86 18.27 -10.41 4.53
N ARG A 87 17.01 -10.84 4.47
CA ARG A 87 15.99 -10.29 3.59
C ARG A 87 15.25 -9.15 4.28
N ARG A 88 14.81 -8.19 3.48
CA ARG A 88 13.94 -7.10 3.90
C ARG A 88 12.56 -7.31 3.31
N ILE A 89 11.55 -6.99 4.09
CA ILE A 89 10.16 -6.90 3.64
C ILE A 89 9.89 -5.43 3.40
N LEU A 90 9.34 -5.11 2.22
CA LEU A 90 9.00 -3.74 1.86
C LEU A 90 7.52 -3.50 2.09
N PHE A 91 7.18 -2.47 2.85
CA PHE A 91 5.81 -2.06 3.11
C PHE A 91 5.54 -0.73 2.44
N VAL A 92 4.40 -0.61 1.75
CA VAL A 92 3.94 0.69 1.26
C VAL A 92 3.26 1.43 2.41
N VAL A 93 3.69 2.66 2.64
CA VAL A 93 3.11 3.50 3.69
C VAL A 93 1.94 4.27 3.11
N TYR A 94 0.72 3.90 3.52
CA TYR A 94 -0.51 4.63 3.22
C TYR A 94 -0.87 5.51 4.42
N ASN A 95 -0.99 6.81 4.20
CA ASN A 95 -1.37 7.77 5.24
C ASN A 95 -2.87 8.11 5.13
N ASP A 96 -3.42 8.68 6.19
CA ASP A 96 -4.81 9.17 6.19
C ASP A 96 -5.05 10.21 5.09
N ASP A 97 -4.02 10.98 4.72
CA ASP A 97 -4.07 11.95 3.62
C ASP A 97 -4.37 11.30 2.26
N ASP A 98 -3.84 10.09 1.99
CA ASP A 98 -4.12 9.38 0.75
C ASP A 98 -5.58 8.95 0.70
N ALA A 99 -6.13 8.50 1.84
CA ALA A 99 -7.53 8.14 1.96
C ALA A 99 -8.43 9.38 1.83
N ALA A 100 -8.07 10.50 2.45
CA ALA A 100 -8.81 11.76 2.40
C ALA A 100 -8.84 12.36 0.99
N THR A 101 -7.75 12.21 0.22
CA THR A 101 -7.71 12.67 -1.17
C THR A 101 -8.66 11.85 -2.05
N MET A 102 -8.77 10.55 -1.82
CA MET A 102 -9.63 9.65 -2.61
C MET A 102 -11.12 9.73 -2.27
N ARG A 103 -11.50 10.19 -1.07
CA ARG A 103 -12.93 10.32 -0.70
C ARG A 103 -13.68 11.39 -1.50
N GLY A 104 -12.97 12.36 -2.09
CA GLY A 104 -13.59 13.38 -2.94
C GLY A 104 -14.45 14.40 -2.17
N ASP A 105 -14.30 14.48 -0.85
CA ASP A 105 -15.10 15.38 0.03
C ASP A 105 -14.88 16.88 -0.27
N GLY A 106 -13.99 17.23 -1.20
CA GLY A 106 -13.62 18.60 -1.58
C GLY A 106 -12.85 19.37 -0.51
N ARG A 107 -12.58 18.74 0.64
CA ARG A 107 -11.92 19.37 1.81
C ARG A 107 -10.42 19.10 1.91
N SER A 108 -9.91 18.12 1.17
CA SER A 108 -8.52 17.63 1.27
C SER A 108 -7.52 18.38 0.39
N PHE A 109 -7.99 19.18 -0.58
CA PHE A 109 -7.13 20.22 -1.14
C PHE A 109 -7.08 21.34 -0.12
N VAL A 110 -5.90 21.55 0.49
CA VAL A 110 -5.63 22.70 1.34
C VAL A 110 -6.29 23.92 0.71
N LYS A 111 -7.29 24.48 1.39
CA LYS A 111 -8.09 25.61 0.93
C LYS A 111 -7.17 26.82 0.76
N GLY A 112 -6.50 26.93 -0.40
CA GLY A 112 -5.45 27.91 -0.66
C GLY A 112 -4.25 27.38 -1.44
N ALA A 113 -3.95 26.09 -1.38
CA ALA A 113 -3.07 25.45 -2.36
C ALA A 113 -3.92 25.19 -3.61
N ARG A 114 -4.14 26.23 -4.42
CA ARG A 114 -4.41 25.98 -5.84
C ARG A 114 -3.27 25.06 -6.27
N LEU A 115 -3.59 23.80 -6.57
CA LEU A 115 -2.82 23.05 -7.56
C LEU A 115 -2.57 24.09 -8.64
N ARG A 116 -1.32 24.53 -8.78
CA ARG A 116 -0.92 25.25 -9.98
C ARG A 116 -1.12 24.20 -11.07
N LEU A 117 -2.36 24.12 -11.58
CA LEU A 117 -2.61 23.78 -12.96
C LEU A 117 -1.49 24.46 -13.69
N ALA A 118 -0.67 23.67 -14.39
CA ALA A 118 0.51 24.14 -15.07
C ALA A 118 0.23 25.54 -15.63
N PRO A 119 1.15 26.51 -15.43
CA PRO A 119 0.94 27.91 -15.82
C PRO A 119 0.23 27.93 -17.17
N ASP A 120 -0.83 28.74 -17.26
CA ASP A 120 -1.60 28.91 -18.49
C ASP A 120 -0.58 28.98 -19.64
N PRO A 121 -0.69 28.20 -20.73
CA PRO A 121 0.35 28.16 -21.78
C PRO A 121 0.77 29.55 -22.27
N ALA A 122 -0.10 30.56 -22.11
CA ALA A 122 0.21 31.97 -22.31
C ALA A 122 1.31 32.56 -21.39
N GLU A 123 1.43 32.09 -20.14
CA GLU A 123 2.45 32.51 -19.17
C GLU A 123 3.82 31.83 -19.39
N ILE A 124 3.86 30.69 -20.09
CA ILE A 124 5.12 29.96 -20.37
C ILE A 124 5.90 30.64 -21.51
N GLY A 125 5.34 31.66 -22.18
CA GLY A 125 6.00 32.31 -23.30
C GLY A 125 6.23 31.35 -24.47
N ILE A 126 5.44 30.26 -24.56
CA ILE A 126 5.30 29.49 -25.79
C ILE A 126 4.42 30.35 -26.69
N SER A 127 5.00 31.40 -27.26
CA SER A 127 4.33 32.14 -28.31
C SER A 127 4.01 31.14 -29.42
N ALA A 128 2.76 31.15 -29.89
CA ALA A 128 2.30 30.34 -31.00
C ALA A 128 2.92 30.77 -32.35
N ASP A 129 4.08 31.41 -32.30
CA ASP A 129 4.89 31.81 -33.44
C ASP A 129 5.76 30.60 -33.82
N THR A 130 5.12 29.47 -34.07
CA THR A 130 5.73 28.43 -34.90
C THR A 130 5.67 28.98 -36.32
N GLU A 131 6.59 29.89 -36.63
CA GLU A 131 7.08 30.06 -37.97
C GLU A 131 7.38 28.65 -38.49
N SER A 132 6.64 28.27 -39.52
CA SER A 132 6.81 27.05 -40.28
C SER A 132 8.26 26.97 -40.78
N ASP A 133 9.18 26.45 -39.98
CA ASP A 133 10.48 25.99 -40.44
C ASP A 133 10.20 24.71 -41.24
N ALA A 134 9.90 24.92 -42.53
CA ALA A 134 9.77 23.85 -43.50
C ALA A 134 10.99 22.93 -43.33
N PRO A 135 10.80 21.59 -43.30
CA PRO A 135 11.90 20.67 -43.13
C PRO A 135 12.95 20.96 -44.19
N ARG A 136 14.12 21.48 -43.77
CA ARG A 136 15.24 21.65 -44.67
C ARG A 136 15.57 20.28 -45.24
N PRO A 137 15.75 20.15 -46.57
CA PRO A 137 16.14 18.88 -47.15
C PRO A 137 17.42 18.41 -46.48
N VAL A 138 17.34 17.25 -45.83
CA VAL A 138 18.47 16.64 -45.14
C VAL A 138 19.39 16.08 -46.23
N GLU A 139 20.33 16.91 -46.70
CA GLU A 139 21.20 16.60 -47.85
C GLU A 139 22.29 15.56 -47.56
N ASN A 140 22.25 14.90 -46.40
CA ASN A 140 23.18 13.84 -46.03
C ASN A 140 22.46 12.48 -45.95
N ALA A 141 21.87 12.08 -47.09
CA ALA A 141 21.58 10.68 -47.37
C ALA A 141 22.92 9.92 -47.42
N ARG A 142 23.18 9.13 -46.38
CA ARG A 142 24.24 8.11 -46.43
C ARG A 142 23.85 7.05 -47.47
N PRO A 143 24.81 6.51 -48.25
CA PRO A 143 24.53 5.50 -49.25
C PRO A 143 24.00 4.21 -48.61
N ASP A 144 22.81 3.83 -49.06
CA ASP A 144 22.32 2.48 -49.33
C ASP A 144 22.97 1.34 -48.53
N VAL A 145 22.32 0.98 -47.42
CA VAL A 145 22.39 -0.39 -46.90
C VAL A 145 21.19 -1.13 -47.50
N GLU A 146 21.44 -1.91 -48.55
CA GLU A 146 20.48 -2.84 -49.13
C GLU A 146 20.09 -3.89 -48.07
N ILE A 147 18.99 -3.63 -47.36
CA ILE A 147 18.30 -4.66 -46.60
C ILE A 147 17.40 -5.37 -47.61
N GLY A 148 17.89 -6.49 -48.14
CA GLY A 148 17.12 -7.39 -49.00
C GLY A 148 15.92 -7.96 -48.25
N ILE A 149 14.77 -7.31 -48.39
CA ILE A 149 13.46 -7.88 -48.09
C ILE A 149 12.92 -8.40 -49.42
N THR A 150 13.16 -9.68 -49.70
CA THR A 150 12.46 -10.40 -50.77
C THR A 150 11.01 -10.60 -50.32
N ALA A 151 10.12 -9.74 -50.80
CA ALA A 151 8.68 -9.93 -50.71
C ALA A 151 8.24 -10.74 -51.92
N ASP A 152 7.89 -12.00 -51.69
CA ASP A 152 7.13 -12.81 -52.64
C ASP A 152 5.72 -12.22 -52.75
N THR A 153 5.48 -11.49 -53.84
CA THR A 153 4.18 -10.93 -54.21
C THR A 153 3.39 -11.94 -55.03
N GLU A 154 2.51 -12.71 -54.41
CA GLU A 154 1.31 -13.19 -55.08
C GLU A 154 0.12 -13.09 -54.13
N THR A 155 -0.89 -12.32 -54.56
CA THR A 155 -2.26 -12.19 -54.05
C THR A 155 -2.52 -11.45 -52.73
N GLY A 156 -3.34 -10.39 -52.83
CA GLY A 156 -4.22 -9.95 -51.75
C GLY A 156 -4.27 -8.44 -51.56
N GLU A 157 -5.23 -7.80 -52.20
CA GLU A 157 -5.62 -6.39 -52.04
C GLU A 157 -5.73 -5.99 -50.55
N ILE A 158 -5.02 -4.93 -50.14
CA ILE A 158 -5.27 -4.26 -48.85
C ILE A 158 -5.97 -2.94 -49.15
N GLY A 159 -7.29 -3.00 -49.30
CA GLY A 159 -8.16 -1.83 -49.25
C GLY A 159 -8.49 -1.49 -47.80
N ILE A 160 -8.04 -0.33 -47.32
CA ILE A 160 -8.48 0.23 -46.04
C ILE A 160 -9.65 1.17 -46.35
N THR A 161 -10.88 0.70 -46.18
CA THR A 161 -12.08 1.55 -46.21
C THR A 161 -12.37 2.10 -44.80
N PRO A 162 -12.55 3.42 -44.64
CA PRO A 162 -12.93 4.01 -43.36
C PRO A 162 -14.46 4.22 -43.33
N GLU A 163 -15.23 3.19 -42.98
CA GLU A 163 -16.65 3.39 -42.67
C GLU A 163 -17.11 2.56 -41.47
N LYS A 164 -17.81 3.24 -40.55
CA LYS A 164 -18.66 2.74 -39.45
C LYS A 164 -17.96 2.34 -38.15
N PHE A 165 -17.61 3.35 -37.33
CA PHE A 165 -17.76 3.25 -35.89
C PHE A 165 -19.11 3.85 -35.49
N ALA A 166 -20.15 3.02 -35.58
CA ALA A 166 -21.45 3.33 -35.01
C ALA A 166 -21.36 3.24 -33.48
N GLN A 167 -22.02 4.20 -32.83
CA GLN A 167 -22.23 4.32 -31.39
C GLN A 167 -22.62 2.96 -30.78
N GLN A 168 -21.80 2.46 -29.86
CA GLN A 168 -22.15 1.33 -29.02
C GLN A 168 -22.61 1.88 -27.67
N ASP A 169 -23.92 1.72 -27.43
CA ASP A 169 -24.63 2.08 -26.21
C ASP A 169 -23.88 1.66 -24.94
N GLN A 170 -23.65 2.63 -24.05
CA GLN A 170 -23.25 2.37 -22.68
C GLN A 170 -24.46 1.86 -21.91
N GLY A 171 -24.50 0.55 -21.67
CA GLY A 171 -25.49 -0.09 -20.79
C GLY A 171 -25.45 0.42 -19.35
N PRO A 172 -26.53 0.24 -18.57
CA PRO A 172 -26.69 0.84 -17.25
C PRO A 172 -25.65 0.34 -16.26
N ALA A 173 -25.12 1.27 -15.46
CA ALA A 173 -24.14 1.04 -14.41
C ALA A 173 -24.55 -0.12 -13.50
N LEU A 174 -23.82 -1.23 -13.59
CA LEU A 174 -23.97 -2.37 -12.70
C LEU A 174 -23.59 -1.94 -11.28
N GLY A 175 -24.58 -1.88 -10.40
CA GLY A 175 -24.43 -1.59 -8.99
C GLY A 175 -23.47 -2.55 -8.30
N ASN A 176 -22.68 -1.99 -7.38
CA ASN A 176 -21.92 -2.61 -6.28
C ASN A 176 -22.03 -4.15 -6.16
N ILE A 177 -21.22 -4.87 -6.93
CA ILE A 177 -21.10 -6.34 -6.94
C ILE A 177 -20.43 -6.91 -5.66
N PHE A 178 -19.91 -6.05 -4.77
CA PHE A 178 -18.99 -6.46 -3.70
C PHE A 178 -19.56 -6.62 -2.27
N SER A 179 -20.87 -6.56 -2.03
CA SER A 179 -21.38 -6.62 -0.63
C SER A 179 -22.03 -7.94 -0.19
N GLU A 180 -22.60 -8.74 -1.09
CA GLU A 180 -23.43 -9.90 -0.69
C GLU A 180 -22.73 -11.26 -0.84
N ARG A 181 -21.95 -11.47 -1.90
CA ARG A 181 -21.37 -12.80 -2.21
C ARG A 181 -20.19 -13.16 -1.30
N ASP A 182 -19.41 -12.17 -0.87
CA ASP A 182 -18.30 -12.35 0.07
C ASP A 182 -18.78 -12.59 1.52
N LYS A 183 -20.01 -12.17 1.86
CA LYS A 183 -20.60 -12.41 3.18
C LYS A 183 -20.96 -13.88 3.38
N ARG A 184 -21.53 -14.53 2.35
CA ARG A 184 -21.91 -15.96 2.39
C ARG A 184 -20.71 -16.92 2.42
N LEU A 185 -19.60 -16.56 1.77
CA LEU A 185 -18.37 -17.36 1.80
C LEU A 185 -17.64 -17.29 3.15
N ARG A 186 -17.86 -16.23 3.93
CA ARG A 186 -17.30 -16.09 5.28
C ARG A 186 -18.06 -16.92 6.31
N GLU A 187 -19.39 -17.01 6.20
CA GLU A 187 -20.20 -17.80 7.14
C GLU A 187 -20.04 -19.31 6.92
N ALA A 188 -19.81 -19.77 5.69
CA ALA A 188 -19.62 -21.19 5.39
C ALA A 188 -18.28 -21.77 5.88
N ARG A 189 -17.27 -20.93 6.17
CA ARG A 189 -15.91 -21.39 6.51
C ARG A 189 -15.58 -21.42 8.01
N PHE A 190 -16.41 -20.81 8.86
CA PHE A 190 -16.15 -20.69 10.30
C PHE A 190 -17.20 -21.40 11.18
N GLY A 191 -18.15 -22.13 10.59
CA GLY A 191 -19.25 -22.79 11.30
C GLY A 191 -19.03 -24.23 11.78
N ARG A 192 -17.83 -24.80 11.64
CA ARG A 192 -17.52 -26.15 12.15
C ARG A 192 -16.11 -26.19 12.73
N GLU A 193 -16.01 -26.10 14.04
CA GLU A 193 -14.96 -26.80 14.79
C GLU A 193 -15.41 -26.92 16.25
N GLY A 194 -15.96 -28.09 16.57
CA GLY A 194 -16.14 -28.58 17.92
C GLY A 194 -15.07 -29.63 18.21
N LYS A 195 -14.32 -29.39 19.29
CA LYS A 195 -14.06 -30.30 20.41
C LYS A 195 -13.51 -31.72 20.15
N ALA A 196 -12.22 -31.92 20.47
CA ALA A 196 -11.62 -33.08 21.14
C ALA A 196 -10.15 -32.70 21.44
N ASP A 197 -9.79 -32.43 22.70
CA ASP A 197 -9.21 -33.38 23.67
C ASP A 197 -7.73 -33.68 23.38
N ASP A 198 -6.84 -32.94 24.04
CA ASP A 198 -5.49 -33.37 24.46
C ASP A 198 -4.90 -32.30 25.40
N ASP A 199 -4.81 -32.63 26.70
CA ASP A 199 -4.10 -31.83 27.72
C ASP A 199 -2.62 -32.28 27.86
N PRO A 200 -1.71 -31.43 28.41
CA PRO A 200 -0.32 -31.31 27.96
C PRO A 200 0.72 -31.86 28.96
N PRO A 201 2.02 -31.77 28.62
CA PRO A 201 2.97 -31.28 29.62
C PRO A 201 3.95 -30.24 29.06
N GLY A 202 4.11 -29.12 29.76
CA GLY A 202 5.27 -28.24 29.58
C GLY A 202 4.94 -26.75 29.53
N ALA A 203 4.97 -26.13 30.70
CA ALA A 203 4.71 -24.72 30.93
C ALA A 203 5.50 -23.76 30.03
N SER A 204 4.83 -22.74 29.48
CA SER A 204 5.36 -21.38 29.53
C SER A 204 4.23 -20.36 29.61
N ARG A 205 4.34 -19.55 30.67
CA ARG A 205 3.55 -18.37 31.03
C ARG A 205 3.02 -17.59 29.82
N THR A 206 1.71 -17.49 29.66
CA THR A 206 1.02 -16.28 29.14
C THR A 206 -0.51 -16.34 29.14
N ALA A 207 -1.16 -17.46 29.46
CA ALA A 207 -2.63 -17.51 29.50
C ALA A 207 -3.23 -17.03 30.85
N ALA A 208 -2.61 -17.36 31.98
CA ALA A 208 -3.10 -16.96 33.31
C ALA A 208 -2.98 -15.44 33.58
N HIS A 209 -2.05 -14.75 32.90
CA HIS A 209 -1.86 -13.30 33.03
C HIS A 209 -2.92 -12.53 32.24
N ALA A 210 -3.33 -13.03 31.08
CA ALA A 210 -4.37 -12.41 30.26
C ALA A 210 -5.79 -12.60 30.84
N VAL A 211 -6.04 -13.72 31.53
CA VAL A 211 -7.33 -13.95 32.23
C VAL A 211 -7.43 -13.11 33.51
N ALA A 212 -6.32 -12.85 34.20
CA ALA A 212 -6.28 -11.89 35.30
C ALA A 212 -6.50 -10.44 34.82
N GLU A 213 -5.95 -10.06 33.66
CA GLU A 213 -6.22 -8.75 33.03
C GLU A 213 -7.66 -8.60 32.54
N ALA A 214 -8.33 -9.63 32.01
CA ALA A 214 -9.72 -9.48 31.58
C ALA A 214 -10.72 -9.43 32.74
N GLY A 215 -10.36 -10.00 33.90
CA GLY A 215 -11.19 -10.01 35.11
C GLY A 215 -11.09 -8.73 35.94
N LEU A 216 -9.88 -8.18 36.11
CA LEU A 216 -9.67 -6.99 36.96
C LEU A 216 -10.32 -5.71 36.42
N TRP A 217 -10.49 -5.60 35.10
CA TRP A 217 -11.04 -4.39 34.49
C TRP A 217 -12.57 -4.37 34.45
N LYS A 218 -13.25 -5.51 34.67
CA LYS A 218 -14.72 -5.56 34.74
C LYS A 218 -15.29 -5.15 36.11
N GLU A 219 -14.48 -5.14 37.16
CA GLU A 219 -14.85 -4.64 38.49
C GLU A 219 -14.25 -3.26 38.80
N ALA A 220 -13.45 -2.69 37.90
CA ALA A 220 -12.84 -1.37 38.08
C ALA A 220 -13.77 -0.18 37.74
N ASP A 221 -15.07 -0.42 37.57
CA ASP A 221 -16.04 0.64 37.32
C ASP A 221 -16.68 1.19 38.63
N ALA A 222 -16.65 2.53 38.68
CA ALA A 222 -17.30 3.48 39.60
C ALA A 222 -16.61 3.95 40.89
N ASN A 223 -15.55 3.31 41.42
CA ASN A 223 -14.99 3.74 42.74
C ASN A 223 -13.45 3.75 42.87
N VAL A 224 -12.72 3.68 41.75
CA VAL A 224 -11.25 3.75 41.76
C VAL A 224 -10.82 5.21 41.68
N SER A 225 -10.01 5.66 42.64
CA SER A 225 -9.56 7.06 42.69
C SER A 225 -8.60 7.36 41.52
N PRO A 226 -8.53 8.62 41.03
CA PRO A 226 -7.61 8.99 39.96
C PRO A 226 -6.13 8.63 40.23
N ALA A 227 -5.72 8.62 41.50
CA ALA A 227 -4.37 8.22 41.92
C ALA A 227 -4.08 6.73 41.63
N GLU A 228 -5.06 5.85 41.82
CA GLU A 228 -4.94 4.41 41.57
C GLU A 228 -4.90 4.11 40.07
N GLN A 229 -5.63 4.87 39.25
CA GLN A 229 -5.56 4.76 37.79
C GLN A 229 -4.18 5.13 37.26
N VAL A 230 -3.56 6.19 37.81
CA VAL A 230 -2.20 6.62 37.44
C VAL A 230 -1.14 5.60 37.85
N ALA A 231 -1.28 4.97 39.02
CA ALA A 231 -0.38 3.90 39.46
C ALA A 231 -0.47 2.66 38.55
N LEU A 232 -1.69 2.28 38.14
CA LEU A 232 -1.91 1.16 37.22
C LEU A 232 -1.31 1.44 35.83
N LEU A 233 -1.53 2.66 35.29
CA LEU A 233 -0.95 3.10 34.03
C LEU A 233 0.58 3.10 34.07
N ARG A 234 1.20 3.56 35.17
CA ARG A 234 2.67 3.51 35.33
C ARG A 234 3.22 2.09 35.41
N ALA A 235 2.50 1.17 36.05
CA ALA A 235 2.88 -0.24 36.11
C ALA A 235 2.84 -0.91 34.73
N VAL A 236 1.86 -0.55 33.89
CA VAL A 236 1.70 -1.08 32.53
C VAL A 236 2.71 -0.47 31.55
N HIS A 237 3.05 0.82 31.70
CA HIS A 237 3.90 1.55 30.75
C HIS A 237 5.41 1.55 31.08
N GLY A 238 5.85 0.81 32.11
CA GLY A 238 7.22 0.30 32.18
C GLY A 238 8.29 1.17 32.85
N ASP A 239 7.92 2.26 33.52
CA ASP A 239 8.90 3.13 34.20
C ASP A 239 9.27 2.67 35.63
N ALA A 240 8.57 1.68 36.18
CA ALA A 240 8.88 1.10 37.50
C ALA A 240 9.17 -0.40 37.38
N ARG A 241 10.10 -0.91 38.19
CA ARG A 241 10.32 -2.35 38.31
C ARG A 241 8.98 -3.00 38.70
N PRO A 242 8.46 -3.96 37.92
CA PRO A 242 7.09 -4.45 38.09
C PRO A 242 6.81 -5.01 39.49
N SER A 243 7.85 -5.42 40.23
CA SER A 243 7.75 -5.88 41.61
C SER A 243 7.45 -4.79 42.65
N GLU A 244 7.82 -3.54 42.40
CA GLU A 244 7.56 -2.42 43.34
C GLU A 244 6.15 -1.87 43.17
N ALA A 245 5.70 -1.67 41.93
CA ALA A 245 4.35 -1.21 41.64
C ALA A 245 3.27 -2.19 42.15
N LEU A 246 3.54 -3.50 42.07
CA LEU A 246 2.65 -4.54 42.63
C LEU A 246 2.62 -4.51 44.16
N ARG A 247 3.75 -4.21 44.83
CA ARG A 247 3.81 -4.08 46.29
C ARG A 247 3.08 -2.85 46.78
N GLU A 248 3.23 -1.71 46.11
CA GLU A 248 2.50 -0.48 46.44
C GLU A 248 0.99 -0.66 46.26
N PHE A 249 0.57 -1.31 45.16
CA PHE A 249 -0.83 -1.60 44.92
C PHE A 249 -1.42 -2.56 45.98
N GLN A 250 -0.70 -3.64 46.34
CA GLN A 250 -1.13 -4.55 47.40
C GLN A 250 -1.19 -3.87 48.78
N ALA A 251 -0.22 -3.00 49.11
CA ALA A 251 -0.24 -2.24 50.36
C ALA A 251 -1.43 -1.26 50.41
N ALA A 252 -1.76 -0.61 49.28
CA ALA A 252 -2.93 0.27 49.18
C ALA A 252 -4.26 -0.49 49.35
N LEU A 253 -4.36 -1.72 48.85
CA LEU A 253 -5.53 -2.58 49.04
C LEU A 253 -5.66 -3.10 50.48
N GLN A 254 -4.55 -3.46 51.14
CA GLN A 254 -4.53 -3.87 52.54
C GLN A 254 -4.90 -2.73 53.50
N ALA A 255 -4.39 -1.52 53.27
CA ALA A 255 -4.73 -0.34 54.08
C ALA A 255 -6.23 0.01 54.03
N LYS A 256 -6.92 -0.36 52.95
CA LYS A 256 -8.37 -0.17 52.78
C LYS A 256 -9.22 -1.35 53.29
N GLY A 257 -8.61 -2.37 53.91
CA GLY A 257 -9.32 -3.53 54.46
C GLY A 257 -10.03 -4.39 53.40
N ARG A 258 -9.61 -4.30 52.14
CA ARG A 258 -10.25 -4.98 50.99
C ARG A 258 -9.62 -6.31 50.61
N VAL A 259 -8.62 -6.77 51.36
CA VAL A 259 -8.01 -8.10 51.19
C VAL A 259 -8.04 -8.80 52.54
N ALA A 260 -8.77 -9.92 52.60
CA ALA A 260 -8.71 -10.87 53.70
C ALA A 260 -7.57 -11.88 53.46
#